data_AF-A0A323TG92-F1
#
_entry.id   AF-A0A323TG92-F1
#
_cell.length_a   1.000
_cell.length_b   1.000
_cell.length_c   1.000
_cell.angle_alpha   90.00
_cell.angle_beta   90.00
_cell.angle_gamma   90.00
#
_symmetry.space_group_name_H-M   'P 1'
#
loop_
_entity.id
_entity.type
_entity.pdbx_description
1 polymer ?
#
loop_
_entity_poly.entity_id
_entity_poly.type
_entity_poly.pdbx_seq_one_letter_code
_entity_poly.pdbx_strand_id
1 'polypeptide(L)' 'MKSFDIPLFIFAMLGTIGMMGIGISFAQTSFLMFFSFLVLTLGAVFAGFKRKKLKQQMN' A
#
# COMPACT_ATOMS: atom_id res chain seq x y z
N MET A 1 15.03 5.34 -19.47
CA MET A 1 13.94 5.04 -18.52
C MET A 1 14.54 5.08 -17.13
N LYS A 2 14.22 6.10 -16.33
CA LYS A 2 14.82 6.32 -15.00
C LYS A 2 14.58 5.07 -14.14
N SER A 3 15.64 4.62 -13.46
CA SER A 3 15.76 3.37 -12.72
C SER A 3 14.47 2.94 -12.01
N PHE A 4 14.13 1.66 -12.14
CA PHE A 4 12.95 1.06 -11.50
C PHE A 4 12.99 1.31 -9.99
N ASP A 5 11.98 2.02 -9.49
CA ASP A 5 11.85 2.32 -8.07
C ASP A 5 11.30 1.11 -7.31
N ILE A 6 12.16 0.11 -7.08
CA ILE A 6 11.90 -1.11 -6.30
C ILE A 6 11.12 -0.82 -5.01
N PRO A 7 11.44 0.23 -4.22
CA PRO A 7 10.70 0.48 -2.99
C PRO A 7 9.26 0.92 -3.25
N LEU A 8 9.05 1.75 -4.27
CA LEU A 8 7.71 2.19 -4.67
C LEU A 8 6.91 1.01 -5.22
N PHE A 9 7.56 0.12 -5.96
CA PHE A 9 6.97 -1.12 -6.46
C PHE A 9 6.51 -2.04 -5.32
N ILE A 10 7.32 -2.22 -4.28
CA ILE A 10 6.95 -2.99 -3.08
C ILE A 10 5.74 -2.36 -2.38
N PHE A 11 5.72 -1.04 -2.19
CA PHE A 11 4.56 -0.35 -1.62
C PHE A 11 3.30 -0.50 -2.48
N ALA A 12 3.43 -0.47 -3.81
CA ALA A 12 2.33 -0.71 -4.72
C ALA A 12 1.79 -2.15 -4.58
N MET A 13 2.67 -3.16 -4.55
CA MET A 13 2.26 -4.55 -4.35
C MET A 13 1.57 -4.76 -3.01
N LEU A 14 2.11 -4.19 -1.91
CA LEU A 14 1.48 -4.25 -0.59
C LEU A 14 0.11 -3.57 -0.59
N GLY A 15 -0.03 -2.43 -1.29
CA GLY A 15 -1.31 -1.76 -1.48
C GLY A 15 -2.32 -2.63 -2.23
N THR A 16 -1.91 -3.31 -3.29
CA THR A 16 -2.77 -4.23 -4.05
C THR A 16 -3.22 -5.41 -3.20
N ILE A 17 -2.30 -6.04 -2.46
CA ILE A 17 -2.60 -7.16 -1.55
C ILE A 17 -3.58 -6.70 -0.46
N GLY A 18 -3.33 -5.54 0.15
CA GLY A 18 -4.21 -4.96 1.15
C GLY A 18 -5.60 -4.68 0.61
N MET A 19 -5.71 -4.11 -0.59
CA MET A 19 -6.99 -3.78 -1.20
C MET A 19 -7.78 -5.02 -1.62
N MET A 20 -7.11 -6.08 -2.11
CA MET A 20 -7.73 -7.39 -2.31
C MET A 20 -8.19 -8.02 -0.98
N GLY A 21 -7.36 -7.94 0.06
CA GLY A 21 -7.67 -8.43 1.40
C GLY A 21 -8.88 -7.74 2.03
N ILE A 22 -9.06 -6.44 1.78
CA ILE A 22 -10.28 -5.70 2.16
C ILE A 22 -11.50 -6.33 1.48
N GLY A 23 -11.45 -6.60 0.17
CA GLY A 23 -12.55 -7.29 -0.54
C GLY A 23 -12.87 -8.67 0.06
N ILE A 24 -11.84 -9.45 0.37
CA ILE A 24 -11.99 -10.77 1.02
C ILE A 24 -12.62 -10.62 2.42
N SER A 25 -12.22 -9.61 3.18
CA SER A 25 -12.75 -9.38 4.53
C SER A 25 -14.24 -9.04 4.54
N PHE A 26 -14.73 -8.36 3.50
CA PHE A 26 -16.17 -8.13 3.32
C PHE A 26 -16.89 -9.42 2.96
N ALA A 27 -16.32 -10.24 2.07
CA ALA A 27 -16.90 -11.54 1.72
C ALA A 27 -16.99 -12.49 2.93
N GLN A 28 -16.01 -12.43 3.84
CA GLN A 28 -15.99 -13.24 5.05
C GLN A 28 -16.66 -12.56 6.26
N THR A 29 -17.19 -11.34 6.11
CA THR A 29 -17.78 -10.51 7.18
C THR A 29 -16.92 -10.43 8.44
N SER A 30 -15.59 -10.44 8.28
CA SER A 30 -14.65 -10.48 9.39
C SER A 30 -14.03 -9.10 9.62
N PHE A 31 -14.52 -8.42 10.66
CA PHE A 31 -14.03 -7.10 11.07
C PHE A 31 -12.53 -7.08 11.39
N LEU A 32 -11.99 -8.18 11.93
CA LEU A 32 -10.58 -8.29 12.28
C LEU A 32 -9.68 -8.31 11.03
N MET A 33 -10.11 -9.03 9.99
CA MET A 33 -9.43 -9.01 8.69
C MET A 33 -9.56 -7.65 8.01
N PHE A 34 -10.73 -7.04 8.08
CA PHE A 34 -10.94 -5.72 7.49
C PHE A 34 -9.97 -4.69 8.08
N PHE A 35 -9.87 -4.61 9.41
CA PHE A 35 -8.97 -3.65 10.06
C PHE A 35 -7.49 -3.91 9.75
N SER A 36 -7.06 -5.17 9.74
CA SER A 36 -5.66 -5.51 9.44
C SER A 36 -5.28 -5.15 8.00
N PHE A 37 -6.12 -5.48 7.02
CA PHE A 37 -5.88 -5.11 5.62
C PHE A 37 -6.06 -3.61 5.36
N LEU A 38 -6.95 -2.93 6.08
CA LEU A 38 -7.12 -1.49 6.00
C LEU A 38 -5.88 -0.75 6.50
N VAL A 39 -5.33 -1.15 7.66
CA VAL A 39 -4.06 -0.60 8.18
C VAL A 39 -2.91 -0.87 7.22
N LEU A 40 -2.83 -2.08 6.66
CA LEU A 40 -1.79 -2.46 5.70
C LEU A 40 -1.87 -1.63 4.41
N THR A 41 -3.07 -1.42 3.88
CA THR A 41 -3.33 -0.61 2.68
C THR A 41 -2.99 0.86 2.92
N LEU A 42 -3.48 1.44 4.02
CA LEU A 42 -3.21 2.83 4.38
C LEU A 42 -1.73 3.07 4.66
N GLY A 43 -1.07 2.13 5.35
CA GLY A 43 0.36 2.18 5.63
C GLY A 43 1.19 2.15 4.36
N ALA A 44 0.87 1.25 3.43
CA ALA A 44 1.55 1.14 2.14
C ALA A 44 1.36 2.39 1.27
N VAL A 45 0.13 2.92 1.21
CA VAL A 45 -0.20 4.14 0.46
C VAL A 45 0.52 5.36 1.05
N PHE A 46 0.42 5.55 2.37
CA PHE A 46 1.06 6.69 3.05
C PHE A 46 2.58 6.67 2.93
N ALA A 47 3.21 5.50 3.12
CA ALA A 47 4.64 5.32 2.95
C ALA A 47 5.09 5.53 1.50
N GLY A 48 4.30 5.06 0.53
CA GLY A 48 4.54 5.27 -0.90
C GLY A 48 4.50 6.75 -1.28
N PHE A 49 3.48 7.49 -0.84
CA PHE A 49 3.38 8.94 -1.08
C PHE A 49 4.48 9.74 -0.38
N LYS A 50 4.81 9.40 0.88
CA LYS A 50 5.90 10.05 1.63
C LYS A 50 7.25 9.88 0.91
N ARG A 51 7.56 8.67 0.44
CA ARG A 51 8.79 8.42 -0.36
C ARG A 51 8.78 9.18 -1.68
N LYS A 52 7.65 9.22 -2.39
CA LYS A 52 7.54 9.97 -3.65
C LYS A 52 7.80 11.46 -3.43
N LYS A 53 7.27 12.04 -2.35
CA LYS A 53 7.48 13.44 -1.97
C LYS A 53 8.95 13.74 -1.62
N LEU A 54 9.60 12.87 -0.85
CA LEU A 54 11.04 12.96 -0.54
C LEU A 54 11.90 12.93 -1.81
N LYS A 55 11.61 12.01 -2.73
CA LYS A 55 12.36 11.88 -3.98
C LYS A 55 12.14 13.06 -4.94
N GLN A 56 11.00 13.73 -4.84
CA GLN A 56 10.68 14.93 -5.62
C GLN A 56 11.31 16.22 -5.05
N GLN A 57 11.63 16.27 -3.75
CA GLN A 57 12.34 17.40 -3.13
C GLN A 57 13.87 17.35 -3.25
N MET A 58 14.44 16.21 -3.65
CA MET A 58 15.89 16.00 -3.84
C MET A 58 16.37 16.19 -5.30
N ASN A 59 15.50 16.61 -6.22
CA ASN A 59 15.82 17.03 -7.60
C ASN A 59 15.57 18.52 -7.74
#